data_AF-A0A7C5FSZ2-F1
#
_entry.id   AF-A0A7C5FSZ2-F1
#
_cell.length_a   1.000
_cell.length_b   1.000
_cell.length_c   1.000
_cell.angle_alpha   90.00
_cell.angle_beta   90.00
_cell.angle_gamma   90.00
#
_symmetry.space_group_name_H-M   'P 1'
#
loop_
_entity.id
_entity.type
_entity.pdbx_description
1 polymer ?
#
loop_
_entity_poly.entity_id
_entity_poly.type
_entity_poly.pdbx_seq_one_letter_code
_entity_poly.pdbx_strand_id
1 'polypeptide(L)'
;MQRGKRNCVYGTKVVWATILIVCFSVALSCRVERFRKITVFVYVPEAQQVWLNQHVKKFGLKHNWKIEISTSNKLENLPEILRLETRTGEKNVGLVCVPSEMAKSLVKSGLIKPLIEVCNPEKLETDFSEYLSVARAECKIDGKYYYLPDRLEVFLLFYVKSKVREVVQHWSIYRTQINTLLRNYNRFGLPRGYQLEADPNQWDFFDLVVVGYYFSHTPYDGLLVPRLAHRGRYYAGTVHELVTRIFAMGGNKSNLSSLLADPVVDMLQWESLFVKEQFYHPEMWDSGWAGNEILWQIIRKHVFVAYLQPNELFRINESRQYFDSIGIAVLPKGVSLEIGADGQPQRIGTRKSALHGWYWGIPVTSPDPKFSYKLARFITSFNLQMEAAFSFGSMTVRQDVLDKIVKSSDT
;
A
#
# COMPACT_ATOMS: atom_id res chain seq x y z
N MET A 1 78.55 -29.08 -48.12
CA MET A 1 77.26 -28.36 -48.03
C MET A 1 76.63 -28.66 -46.67
N GLN A 2 76.70 -27.76 -45.69
CA GLN A 2 75.78 -27.79 -44.55
C GLN A 2 75.55 -26.35 -44.06
N ARG A 3 74.28 -25.92 -44.16
CA ARG A 3 73.75 -24.62 -43.77
C ARG A 3 73.69 -24.50 -42.24
N GLY A 4 73.91 -23.27 -41.77
CA GLY A 4 73.94 -22.92 -40.35
C GLY A 4 72.59 -23.00 -39.63
N LYS A 5 72.69 -23.01 -38.29
CA LYS A 5 71.64 -22.64 -37.35
C LYS A 5 72.26 -21.77 -36.26
N ARG A 6 72.07 -20.45 -36.38
CA ARG A 6 72.25 -19.50 -35.28
C ARG A 6 70.87 -19.18 -34.68
N ASN A 7 70.88 -19.06 -33.36
CA ASN A 7 69.98 -18.25 -32.53
C ASN A 7 68.52 -18.71 -32.40
N CYS A 8 68.22 -19.47 -31.33
CA CYS A 8 66.88 -19.56 -30.77
C CYS A 8 66.91 -19.97 -29.28
N VAL A 9 67.57 -19.18 -28.43
CA VAL A 9 67.58 -19.43 -26.96
C VAL A 9 67.24 -18.17 -26.15
N TYR A 10 67.47 -16.97 -26.71
CA TYR A 10 67.13 -15.71 -26.03
C TYR A 10 65.66 -15.28 -26.19
N GLY A 11 64.98 -15.65 -27.29
CA GLY A 11 63.59 -15.27 -27.53
C GLY A 11 62.60 -15.95 -26.58
N THR A 12 62.83 -17.21 -26.21
CA THR A 12 61.92 -17.98 -25.35
C THR A 12 61.90 -17.46 -23.92
N LYS A 13 63.05 -17.10 -23.34
CA LYS A 13 63.10 -16.57 -21.96
C LYS A 13 62.41 -15.21 -21.82
N VAL A 14 62.52 -14.35 -22.83
CA VAL A 14 61.85 -13.03 -22.84
C VAL A 14 60.34 -13.19 -23.00
N VAL A 15 59.88 -14.12 -23.84
CA VAL A 15 58.44 -14.41 -24.01
C VAL A 15 57.83 -14.96 -22.72
N TRP A 16 58.50 -15.89 -22.04
CA TRP A 16 58.03 -16.42 -20.75
C TRP A 16 57.98 -15.36 -19.65
N ALA A 17 58.99 -14.48 -19.57
CA ALA A 17 58.98 -13.38 -18.61
C ALA A 17 57.85 -12.37 -18.88
N THR A 18 57.57 -12.09 -20.15
CA THR A 18 56.48 -11.17 -20.56
C THR A 18 55.11 -11.78 -20.26
N ILE A 19 54.90 -13.07 -20.53
CA ILE A 19 53.66 -13.78 -20.17
C ILE A 19 53.47 -13.79 -18.66
N LEU A 20 54.52 -14.01 -17.87
CA LEU A 20 54.43 -14.01 -16.40
C LEU A 20 54.07 -12.62 -15.86
N ILE A 21 54.65 -11.55 -16.40
CA ILE A 21 54.31 -10.17 -16.02
C ILE A 21 52.87 -9.84 -16.42
N VAL A 22 52.42 -10.23 -17.62
CA VAL A 22 51.02 -10.01 -18.07
C VAL A 22 50.05 -10.81 -17.20
N CYS A 23 50.34 -12.08 -16.90
CA CYS A 23 49.53 -12.90 -16.00
C CYS A 23 49.51 -12.34 -14.57
N PHE A 24 50.63 -11.82 -14.06
CA PHE A 24 50.69 -11.18 -12.74
C PHE A 24 49.96 -9.84 -12.73
N SER A 25 49.98 -9.10 -13.84
CA SER A 25 49.24 -7.84 -14.04
C SER A 25 47.72 -8.10 -14.14
N VAL A 26 47.32 -9.16 -14.83
CA VAL A 26 45.92 -9.61 -14.91
C VAL A 26 45.45 -10.17 -13.57
N ALA A 27 46.31 -10.89 -12.83
CA ALA A 27 46.01 -11.37 -11.48
C ALA A 27 45.92 -10.22 -10.45
N LEU A 28 46.74 -9.16 -10.58
CA LEU A 28 46.62 -7.93 -9.77
C LEU A 28 45.40 -7.08 -10.17
N SER A 29 45.03 -7.06 -11.46
CA SER A 29 43.82 -6.40 -11.96
C SER A 29 42.54 -7.17 -11.65
N CYS A 30 42.62 -8.48 -11.41
CA CYS A 30 41.58 -9.26 -10.76
C CYS A 30 41.57 -8.99 -9.24
N ARG A 31 41.48 -7.71 -8.86
CA ARG A 31 40.86 -7.37 -7.57
C ARG A 31 39.45 -7.92 -7.64
N VAL A 32 39.20 -9.04 -6.97
CA VAL A 32 37.85 -9.46 -6.64
C VAL A 32 37.24 -8.28 -5.88
N GLU A 33 36.42 -7.47 -6.56
CA GLU A 33 35.69 -6.38 -5.92
C GLU A 33 34.79 -7.00 -4.85
N ARG A 34 35.28 -6.98 -3.61
CA ARG A 34 34.51 -7.39 -2.44
C ARG A 34 33.53 -6.26 -2.14
N PHE A 35 32.40 -6.28 -2.85
CA PHE A 35 31.26 -5.44 -2.53
C PHE A 35 30.82 -5.70 -1.09
N ARG A 36 30.60 -4.62 -0.34
CA ARG A 36 29.97 -4.71 0.97
C ARG A 36 28.51 -5.13 0.78
N LYS A 37 27.96 -5.94 1.69
CA LYS A 37 26.56 -6.40 1.59
C LYS A 37 25.66 -5.63 2.53
N ILE A 38 24.46 -5.32 2.08
CA ILE A 38 23.43 -4.66 2.90
C ILE A 38 22.07 -5.20 2.53
N THR A 39 21.26 -5.50 3.54
CA THR A 39 19.89 -5.99 3.40
C THR A 39 18.91 -4.83 3.52
N VAL A 40 17.91 -4.81 2.64
CA VAL A 40 16.81 -3.85 2.64
C VAL A 40 15.51 -4.60 2.80
N PHE A 41 14.76 -4.33 3.87
CA PHE A 41 13.43 -4.88 4.05
C PHE A 41 12.41 -4.03 3.33
N VAL A 42 11.69 -4.63 2.39
CA VAL A 42 10.65 -3.96 1.62
C VAL A 42 9.31 -4.65 1.85
N TYR A 43 8.22 -3.88 1.72
CA TYR A 43 6.87 -4.40 1.74
C TYR A 43 6.11 -3.79 0.56
N VAL A 44 6.08 -4.52 -0.55
CA VAL A 44 5.39 -4.15 -1.80
C VAL A 44 4.97 -5.44 -2.52
N PRO A 45 4.00 -5.40 -3.46
CA PRO A 45 3.70 -6.54 -4.32
C PRO A 45 4.92 -7.04 -5.11
N GLU A 46 4.93 -8.33 -5.47
CA GLU A 46 6.07 -9.00 -6.10
C GLU A 46 6.57 -8.29 -7.37
N ALA A 47 5.67 -7.83 -8.25
CA ALA A 47 6.05 -7.12 -9.47
C ALA A 47 6.84 -5.83 -9.16
N GLN A 48 6.39 -5.06 -8.17
CA GLN A 48 7.06 -3.84 -7.72
C GLN A 48 8.39 -4.17 -7.00
N GLN A 49 8.47 -5.29 -6.29
CA GLN A 49 9.72 -5.76 -5.68
C GLN A 49 10.77 -6.09 -6.74
N VAL A 50 10.41 -6.84 -7.78
CA VAL A 50 11.31 -7.20 -8.89
C VAL A 50 11.83 -5.94 -9.58
N TRP A 51 10.92 -5.00 -9.87
CA TRP A 51 11.26 -3.69 -10.42
C TRP A 51 12.22 -2.90 -9.54
N LEU A 52 11.93 -2.79 -8.24
CA LEU A 52 12.78 -2.06 -7.29
C LEU A 52 14.16 -2.71 -7.18
N ASN A 53 14.23 -4.04 -7.17
CA ASN A 53 15.48 -4.80 -7.11
C ASN A 53 16.42 -4.44 -8.27
N GLN A 54 15.90 -4.30 -9.48
CA GLN A 54 16.70 -3.91 -10.65
C GLN A 54 17.32 -2.52 -10.48
N HIS A 55 16.57 -1.58 -9.92
CA HIS A 55 17.03 -0.20 -9.69
C HIS A 55 18.05 -0.12 -8.56
N VAL A 56 17.75 -0.70 -7.41
CA VAL A 56 18.65 -0.62 -6.24
C VAL A 56 19.95 -1.40 -6.47
N LYS A 57 19.93 -2.53 -7.20
CA LYS A 57 21.16 -3.25 -7.56
C LYS A 57 22.11 -2.38 -8.38
N LYS A 58 21.61 -1.71 -9.42
CA LYS A 58 22.40 -0.80 -10.25
C LYS A 58 22.95 0.38 -9.41
N PHE A 59 22.14 0.93 -8.52
CA PHE A 59 22.55 2.00 -7.62
C PHE A 59 23.63 1.54 -6.62
N GLY A 60 23.45 0.37 -6.01
CA GLY A 60 24.39 -0.20 -5.05
C GLY A 60 25.77 -0.44 -5.65
N LEU A 61 25.84 -1.04 -6.85
CA LEU A 61 27.11 -1.31 -7.52
C LEU A 61 27.92 -0.03 -7.78
N LYS A 62 27.25 1.07 -8.17
CA LYS A 62 27.88 2.40 -8.31
C LYS A 62 28.44 2.98 -7.00
N HIS A 63 28.05 2.42 -5.86
CA HIS A 63 28.47 2.84 -4.53
C HIS A 63 29.23 1.75 -3.77
N ASN A 64 29.72 0.71 -4.46
CA ASN A 64 30.45 -0.41 -3.87
C ASN A 64 29.64 -1.21 -2.82
N TRP A 65 28.31 -1.31 -3.03
CA TRP A 65 27.38 -2.10 -2.23
C TRP A 65 26.63 -3.13 -3.07
N LYS A 66 26.56 -4.36 -2.57
CA LYS A 66 25.61 -5.38 -3.01
C LYS A 66 24.37 -5.28 -2.12
N ILE A 67 23.28 -4.81 -2.70
CA ILE A 67 21.99 -4.68 -2.02
C ILE A 67 21.20 -5.97 -2.20
N GLU A 68 20.74 -6.54 -1.09
CA GLU A 68 19.85 -7.69 -1.04
C GLU A 68 18.48 -7.25 -0.52
N ILE A 69 17.46 -7.34 -1.38
CA ILE A 69 16.09 -7.08 -0.96
C ILE A 69 15.57 -8.32 -0.23
N SER A 70 15.13 -8.12 1.01
CA SER A 70 14.38 -9.12 1.77
C SER A 70 12.93 -8.67 1.89
N THR A 71 12.02 -9.60 1.70
CA THR A 71 10.62 -9.44 2.05
C THR A 71 10.36 -10.29 3.27
N SER A 72 9.99 -9.64 4.38
CA SER A 72 9.33 -10.40 5.43
C SER A 72 7.87 -10.54 5.02
N ASN A 73 7.43 -11.76 4.75
CA ASN A 73 6.02 -12.08 4.54
C ASN A 73 5.17 -11.72 5.79
N LYS A 74 5.84 -11.47 6.91
CA LYS A 74 5.26 -11.07 8.20
C LYS A 74 5.97 -9.81 8.70
N LEU A 75 5.42 -8.65 8.35
CA LEU A 75 5.89 -7.36 8.86
C LEU A 75 6.04 -7.37 10.40
N GLU A 76 5.17 -8.10 11.09
CA GLU A 76 5.17 -8.35 12.54
C GLU A 76 6.50 -8.86 13.10
N ASN A 77 7.31 -9.57 12.30
CA ASN A 77 8.59 -10.11 12.73
C ASN A 77 9.73 -9.07 12.69
N LEU A 78 9.51 -7.92 12.04
CA LEU A 78 10.55 -6.91 11.86
C LEU A 78 11.18 -6.43 13.18
N PRO A 79 10.42 -6.12 14.26
CA PRO A 79 11.02 -5.74 15.53
C PRO A 79 11.95 -6.81 16.11
N GLU A 80 11.61 -8.09 15.92
CA GLU A 80 12.39 -9.21 16.45
C GLU A 80 13.68 -9.42 15.65
N ILE A 81 13.61 -9.28 14.32
CA ILE A 81 14.79 -9.28 13.44
C ILE A 81 15.77 -8.17 13.86
N LEU A 82 15.30 -6.94 14.07
CA LEU A 82 16.15 -5.81 14.46
C LEU A 82 16.72 -5.97 15.88
N ARG A 83 15.94 -6.55 16.82
CA ARG A 83 16.43 -6.88 18.17
C ARG A 83 17.50 -7.96 18.13
N LEU A 84 17.36 -8.95 17.25
CA LEU A 84 18.35 -10.01 17.11
C LEU A 84 19.69 -9.45 16.64
N GLU A 85 19.72 -8.60 15.60
CA GLU A 85 20.95 -7.92 15.16
C GLU A 85 21.59 -7.10 16.29
N THR A 86 20.76 -6.41 17.09
CA THR A 86 21.25 -5.62 18.23
C THR A 86 21.94 -6.52 19.27
N ARG A 87 21.40 -7.72 19.51
CA ARG A 87 21.94 -8.68 20.49
C ARG A 87 23.18 -9.40 19.99
N THR A 88 23.22 -9.79 18.71
CA THR A 88 24.34 -10.53 18.11
C THR A 88 25.47 -9.61 17.67
N GLY A 89 25.21 -8.31 17.51
CA GLY A 89 26.16 -7.35 16.96
C GLY A 89 26.31 -7.45 15.44
N GLU A 90 25.49 -8.27 14.78
CA GLU A 90 25.43 -8.33 13.32
C GLU A 90 24.93 -7.01 12.75
N LYS A 91 25.53 -6.56 11.65
CA LYS A 91 25.21 -5.30 10.97
C LYS A 91 24.92 -5.57 9.50
N ASN A 92 23.78 -6.17 9.20
CA ASN A 92 23.41 -6.54 7.85
C ASN A 92 22.25 -5.67 7.35
N VAL A 93 21.32 -5.25 8.22
CA VAL A 93 20.14 -4.49 7.81
C VAL A 93 20.43 -3.00 7.68
N GLY A 94 20.40 -2.50 6.45
CA GLY A 94 20.61 -1.09 6.16
C GLY A 94 19.36 -0.23 6.24
N LEU A 95 18.24 -0.73 5.75
CA LEU A 95 17.04 0.06 5.54
C LEU A 95 15.80 -0.82 5.67
N VAL A 96 14.75 -0.28 6.28
CA VAL A 96 13.49 -0.99 6.51
C VAL A 96 12.31 -0.14 6.06
N CYS A 97 11.41 -0.72 5.28
CA CYS A 97 10.10 -0.14 4.94
C CYS A 97 9.11 -0.49 6.05
N VAL A 98 8.49 0.52 6.67
CA VAL A 98 7.55 0.33 7.78
C VAL A 98 6.28 1.14 7.56
N PRO A 99 5.11 0.64 7.96
CA PRO A 99 3.90 1.43 7.93
C PRO A 99 3.81 2.34 9.17
N SER A 100 2.99 3.38 9.08
CA SER A 100 2.74 4.39 10.14
C SER A 100 2.47 3.78 11.51
N GLU A 101 1.69 2.70 11.55
CA GLU A 101 1.18 2.02 12.73
C GLU A 101 2.32 1.39 13.55
N MET A 102 3.42 1.02 12.89
CA MET A 102 4.59 0.39 13.52
C MET A 102 5.69 1.41 13.87
N ALA A 103 5.74 2.55 13.17
CA ALA A 103 6.83 3.52 13.25
C ALA A 103 7.15 3.99 14.68
N LYS A 104 6.13 4.46 15.43
CA LYS A 104 6.31 4.95 16.80
C LYS A 104 6.83 3.86 17.76
N SER A 105 6.36 2.62 17.60
CA SER A 105 6.76 1.50 18.45
C SER A 105 8.24 1.12 18.25
N LEU A 106 8.71 1.13 17.00
CA LEU A 106 10.11 0.86 16.67
C LEU A 106 11.06 1.94 17.20
N VAL A 107 10.66 3.22 17.10
CA VAL A 107 11.44 4.32 17.69
C VAL A 107 11.50 4.23 19.21
N LYS A 108 10.37 4.02 19.88
CA LYS A 108 10.32 3.85 21.34
C LYS A 108 11.12 2.64 21.84
N SER A 109 11.21 1.59 21.01
CA SER A 109 12.04 0.41 21.28
C SER A 109 13.53 0.63 21.02
N GLY A 110 13.94 1.83 20.58
CA GLY A 110 15.34 2.15 20.28
C GLY A 110 15.89 1.43 19.06
N LEU A 111 15.04 0.96 18.13
CA LEU A 111 15.45 0.15 16.99
C LEU A 111 15.78 0.97 15.74
N ILE A 112 15.35 2.24 15.70
CA ILE A 112 15.49 3.14 14.55
C ILE A 112 16.28 4.38 14.95
N LYS A 113 17.22 4.75 14.09
CA LYS A 113 18.12 5.90 14.27
C LYS A 113 17.40 7.20 13.86
N PRO A 114 17.49 8.28 14.65
CA PRO A 114 17.00 9.58 14.19
C PRO A 114 17.87 10.08 13.02
N LEU A 115 17.24 10.61 11.98
CA LEU A 115 17.92 10.99 10.74
C LEU A 115 18.94 12.11 10.93
N ILE A 116 18.81 12.90 12.00
CA ILE A 116 19.76 13.95 12.36
C ILE A 116 21.15 13.42 12.74
N GLU A 117 21.26 12.14 13.14
CA GLU A 117 22.54 11.48 13.37
C GLU A 117 23.22 11.01 12.07
N VAL A 118 22.50 11.07 10.95
CA VAL A 118 22.93 10.50 9.66
C VAL A 118 23.13 11.58 8.61
N CYS A 119 22.26 12.59 8.61
CA CYS A 119 22.24 13.72 7.70
C CYS A 119 22.23 15.01 8.52
N ASN A 120 22.94 16.05 8.05
CA ASN A 120 22.95 17.33 8.73
C ASN A 120 21.54 18.00 8.67
N PRO A 121 21.19 18.85 9.66
CA PRO A 121 19.84 19.43 9.76
C PRO A 121 19.40 20.21 8.51
N GLU A 122 20.27 21.04 7.94
CA GLU A 122 19.94 21.90 6.78
C GLU A 122 19.61 21.07 5.54
N LYS A 123 20.42 20.05 5.28
CA LYS A 123 20.17 19.11 4.19
C LYS A 123 18.91 18.30 4.45
N LEU A 124 18.66 17.89 5.69
CA LEU A 124 17.45 17.17 6.06
C LEU A 124 16.21 18.00 5.75
N GLU A 125 16.15 19.27 6.17
CA GLU A 125 15.01 20.16 5.86
C GLU A 125 14.85 20.38 4.35
N THR A 126 15.95 20.54 3.61
CA THR A 126 15.93 20.64 2.15
C THR A 126 15.34 19.38 1.50
N ASP A 127 15.85 18.21 1.88
CA ASP A 127 15.37 16.91 1.39
C ASP A 127 13.89 16.70 1.74
N PHE A 128 13.46 17.15 2.94
CA PHE A 128 12.07 17.07 3.35
C PHE A 128 11.16 18.08 2.66
N SER A 129 11.66 19.20 2.12
CA SER A 129 10.84 20.18 1.42
C SER A 129 10.17 19.60 0.15
N GLU A 130 10.73 18.52 -0.39
CA GLU A 130 10.25 17.83 -1.59
C GLU A 130 8.98 16.98 -1.35
N TYR A 131 8.72 16.60 -0.09
CA TYR A 131 7.60 15.72 0.25
C TYR A 131 6.35 16.51 0.68
N LEU A 132 5.18 15.87 0.53
CA LEU A 132 3.88 16.40 0.95
C LEU A 132 3.85 16.67 2.46
N SER A 133 3.24 17.78 2.89
CA SER A 133 3.07 18.14 4.31
C SER A 133 2.52 16.99 5.16
N VAL A 134 1.49 16.31 4.67
CA VAL A 134 0.85 15.17 5.35
C VAL A 134 1.80 13.99 5.54
N ALA A 135 2.65 13.68 4.56
CA ALA A 135 3.60 12.58 4.65
C ALA A 135 4.76 12.90 5.60
N ARG A 136 5.18 14.16 5.64
CA ARG A 136 6.27 14.65 6.50
C ARG A 136 5.88 14.66 7.97
N ALA A 137 4.62 14.98 8.27
CA ALA A 137 4.13 15.07 9.65
C ALA A 137 4.30 13.74 10.39
N GLU A 138 4.00 12.62 9.73
CA GLU A 138 4.08 11.27 10.30
C GLU A 138 5.53 10.75 10.46
N CYS A 139 6.51 11.41 9.83
CA CYS A 139 7.93 11.08 9.97
C CYS A 139 8.58 11.65 11.24
N LYS A 140 7.90 12.60 11.93
CA LYS A 140 8.37 13.20 13.18
C LYS A 140 7.81 12.44 14.39
N ILE A 141 8.70 11.96 15.25
CA ILE A 141 8.36 11.37 16.54
C ILE A 141 9.12 12.13 17.62
N ASP A 142 8.38 12.65 18.60
CA ASP A 142 8.93 13.46 19.70
C ASP A 142 9.85 14.61 19.21
N GLY A 143 9.41 15.28 18.14
CA GLY A 143 10.09 16.43 17.53
C GLY A 143 11.26 16.11 16.59
N LYS A 144 11.66 14.84 16.43
CA LYS A 144 12.78 14.43 15.57
C LYS A 144 12.29 13.61 14.37
N TYR A 145 12.95 13.78 13.23
CA TYR A 145 12.73 12.94 12.06
C TYR A 145 13.43 11.59 12.23
N TYR A 146 12.68 10.50 12.04
CA TYR A 146 13.20 9.12 12.09
C TYR A 146 13.09 8.38 10.76
N TYR A 147 12.22 8.84 9.86
CA TYR A 147 11.89 8.15 8.63
C TYR A 147 11.80 9.09 7.44
N LEU A 148 12.04 8.57 6.24
CA LEU A 148 11.74 9.25 4.97
C LEU A 148 10.41 8.73 4.41
N PRO A 149 9.50 9.58 3.91
CA PRO A 149 8.27 9.13 3.26
C PRO A 149 8.53 8.22 2.05
N ASP A 150 7.78 7.12 1.94
CA ASP A 150 7.83 6.21 0.77
C ASP A 150 6.60 6.37 -0.12
N ARG A 151 5.42 6.09 0.43
CA ARG A 151 4.14 6.14 -0.30
C ARG A 151 2.98 6.36 0.66
N LEU A 152 1.87 6.83 0.11
CA LEU A 152 0.60 6.95 0.81
C LEU A 152 -0.41 5.98 0.24
N GLU A 153 -1.40 5.61 1.05
CA GLU A 153 -2.48 4.72 0.68
C GLU A 153 -3.78 5.26 1.29
N VAL A 154 -4.83 5.25 0.49
CA VAL A 154 -6.22 5.50 0.91
C VAL A 154 -7.10 4.40 0.34
N PHE A 155 -8.28 4.23 0.90
CA PHE A 155 -9.34 3.45 0.27
C PHE A 155 -10.28 4.34 -0.53
N LEU A 156 -10.71 3.81 -1.67
CA LEU A 156 -11.73 4.34 -2.55
C LEU A 156 -12.80 3.26 -2.78
N LEU A 157 -13.96 3.67 -3.29
CA LEU A 157 -15.02 2.76 -3.67
C LEU A 157 -14.86 2.36 -5.14
N PHE A 158 -14.61 1.08 -5.38
CA PHE A 158 -14.74 0.47 -6.70
C PHE A 158 -16.20 0.08 -6.96
N TYR A 159 -16.65 0.26 -8.21
CA TYR A 159 -17.92 -0.29 -8.65
C TYR A 159 -17.96 -0.63 -10.15
N VAL A 160 -18.83 -1.56 -10.54
CA VAL A 160 -19.15 -1.84 -11.95
C VAL A 160 -20.31 -0.92 -12.38
N LYS A 161 -20.05 -0.01 -13.32
CA LYS A 161 -21.01 1.06 -13.69
C LYS A 161 -22.34 0.53 -14.22
N SER A 162 -22.32 -0.53 -15.04
CA SER A 162 -23.54 -1.14 -15.57
C SER A 162 -24.40 -1.74 -14.47
N LYS A 163 -23.79 -2.35 -13.44
CA LYS A 163 -24.48 -2.95 -12.30
C LYS A 163 -25.03 -1.90 -11.32
N VAL A 164 -24.31 -0.81 -11.11
CA VAL A 164 -24.86 0.33 -10.35
C VAL A 164 -26.08 0.93 -11.05
N ARG A 165 -26.00 1.16 -12.37
CA ARG A 165 -27.14 1.68 -13.15
C ARG A 165 -28.36 0.78 -13.05
N GLU A 166 -28.15 -0.54 -13.12
CA GLU A 166 -29.19 -1.55 -12.97
C GLU A 166 -29.89 -1.46 -11.61
N VAL A 167 -29.14 -1.36 -10.51
CA VAL A 167 -29.72 -1.21 -9.16
C VAL A 167 -30.50 0.10 -9.05
N VAL A 168 -29.93 1.22 -9.51
CA VAL A 168 -30.58 2.54 -9.48
C VAL A 168 -31.95 2.51 -10.16
N GLN A 169 -32.07 1.78 -11.27
CA GLN A 169 -33.33 1.65 -12.02
C GLN A 169 -34.37 0.73 -11.36
N HIS A 170 -33.93 -0.28 -10.61
CA HIS A 170 -34.81 -1.38 -10.22
C HIS A 170 -34.94 -1.63 -8.72
N TRP A 171 -34.11 -1.01 -7.85
CA TRP A 171 -34.12 -1.29 -6.41
C TRP A 171 -35.48 -1.07 -5.74
N SER A 172 -36.31 -0.17 -6.30
CA SER A 172 -37.59 0.21 -5.71
C SER A 172 -38.57 -0.97 -5.60
N ILE A 173 -38.40 -2.04 -6.40
CA ILE A 173 -39.21 -3.26 -6.28
C ILE A 173 -38.99 -3.97 -4.93
N TYR A 174 -37.83 -3.77 -4.31
CA TYR A 174 -37.46 -4.32 -3.00
C TYR A 174 -37.67 -3.34 -1.85
N ARG A 175 -38.18 -2.12 -2.11
CA ARG A 175 -38.27 -1.05 -1.11
C ARG A 175 -39.02 -1.47 0.14
N THR A 176 -40.12 -2.23 0.00
CA THR A 176 -40.91 -2.70 1.14
C THR A 176 -40.12 -3.70 1.99
N GLN A 177 -39.42 -4.63 1.36
CA GLN A 177 -38.61 -5.64 2.02
C GLN A 177 -37.42 -5.00 2.74
N ILE A 178 -36.73 -4.08 2.08
CA ILE A 178 -35.60 -3.33 2.67
C ILE A 178 -36.06 -2.54 3.90
N ASN A 179 -37.20 -1.85 3.83
CA ASN A 179 -37.74 -1.13 4.98
C ASN A 179 -38.11 -2.06 6.13
N THR A 180 -38.75 -3.20 5.84
CA THR A 180 -39.09 -4.21 6.86
C THR A 180 -37.84 -4.76 7.54
N LEU A 181 -36.80 -5.07 6.77
CA LEU A 181 -35.51 -5.51 7.30
C LEU A 181 -34.90 -4.42 8.19
N LEU A 182 -34.77 -3.19 7.71
CA LEU A 182 -34.13 -2.10 8.46
C LEU A 182 -34.89 -1.72 9.73
N ARG A 183 -36.21 -1.87 9.78
CA ARG A 183 -37.00 -1.66 11.01
C ARG A 183 -36.61 -2.60 12.14
N ASN A 184 -36.08 -3.80 11.84
CA ASN A 184 -35.57 -4.69 12.88
C ASN A 184 -34.31 -4.12 13.57
N TYR A 185 -33.59 -3.24 12.89
CA TYR A 185 -32.33 -2.66 13.38
C TYR A 185 -32.50 -1.24 13.91
N ASN A 186 -33.29 -0.41 13.23
CA ASN A 186 -33.45 1.00 13.56
C ASN A 186 -34.88 1.43 13.87
N ARG A 187 -35.87 0.53 13.83
CA ARG A 187 -37.32 0.78 14.08
C ARG A 187 -38.04 1.67 13.07
N PHE A 188 -37.33 2.32 12.13
CA PHE A 188 -37.92 3.24 11.15
C PHE A 188 -37.95 2.67 9.73
N GLY A 189 -36.84 2.08 9.29
CA GLY A 189 -36.59 1.67 7.90
C GLY A 189 -35.52 2.54 7.25
N LEU A 190 -35.68 2.83 5.96
CA LEU A 190 -34.88 3.80 5.23
C LEU A 190 -35.18 5.24 5.73
N PRO A 191 -34.23 6.19 5.58
CA PRO A 191 -34.47 7.59 5.88
C PRO A 191 -35.70 8.16 5.17
N ARG A 192 -36.32 9.18 5.78
CA ARG A 192 -37.49 9.84 5.19
C ARG A 192 -37.10 10.49 3.87
N GLY A 193 -37.87 10.19 2.82
CA GLY A 193 -37.61 10.71 1.48
C GLY A 193 -36.46 10.01 0.76
N TYR A 194 -35.94 8.89 1.31
CA TYR A 194 -34.82 8.16 0.71
C TYR A 194 -35.07 7.81 -0.76
N GLN A 195 -34.05 8.09 -1.55
CA GLN A 195 -33.87 7.68 -2.93
C GLN A 195 -32.42 7.19 -3.08
N LEU A 196 -32.20 6.06 -3.75
CA LEU A 196 -30.84 5.62 -4.07
C LEU A 196 -30.23 6.61 -5.07
N GLU A 197 -29.09 7.17 -4.70
CA GLU A 197 -28.37 8.13 -5.54
C GLU A 197 -27.75 7.44 -6.76
N ALA A 198 -27.82 8.10 -7.92
CA ALA A 198 -27.28 7.56 -9.17
C ALA A 198 -25.75 7.61 -9.24
N ASP A 199 -25.13 8.59 -8.57
CA ASP A 199 -23.69 8.77 -8.51
C ASP A 199 -23.12 8.19 -7.20
N PRO A 200 -22.28 7.15 -7.24
CA PRO A 200 -21.65 6.60 -6.04
C PRO A 200 -20.79 7.59 -5.24
N ASN A 201 -20.37 8.72 -5.82
CA ASN A 201 -19.73 9.80 -5.04
C ASN A 201 -20.69 10.48 -4.07
N GLN A 202 -22.00 10.27 -4.21
CA GLN A 202 -23.04 10.79 -3.33
C GLN A 202 -23.55 9.75 -2.34
N TRP A 203 -23.12 8.50 -2.44
CA TRP A 203 -23.61 7.43 -1.57
C TRP A 203 -23.30 7.63 -0.10
N ASP A 204 -24.16 7.12 0.76
CA ASP A 204 -23.95 6.87 2.18
C ASP A 204 -24.09 5.37 2.50
N PHE A 205 -24.10 5.02 3.79
CA PHE A 205 -24.20 3.62 4.20
C PHE A 205 -25.59 3.02 4.00
N PHE A 206 -26.67 3.81 3.88
CA PHE A 206 -27.98 3.31 3.46
C PHE A 206 -27.99 2.95 1.97
N ASP A 207 -27.30 3.72 1.12
CA ASP A 207 -27.12 3.33 -0.29
C ASP A 207 -26.43 1.96 -0.40
N LEU A 208 -25.41 1.73 0.42
CA LEU A 208 -24.74 0.42 0.47
C LEU A 208 -25.65 -0.72 0.95
N VAL A 209 -26.61 -0.47 1.85
CA VAL A 209 -27.63 -1.47 2.22
C VAL A 209 -28.53 -1.79 1.04
N VAL A 210 -29.02 -0.77 0.33
CA VAL A 210 -29.92 -0.97 -0.80
C VAL A 210 -29.24 -1.76 -1.91
N VAL A 211 -27.99 -1.40 -2.21
CA VAL A 211 -27.14 -2.11 -3.17
C VAL A 211 -26.81 -3.53 -2.66
N GLY A 212 -26.51 -3.65 -1.37
CA GLY A 212 -26.33 -4.88 -0.60
C GLY A 212 -27.45 -5.88 -0.83
N TYR A 213 -28.66 -5.43 -0.50
CA TYR A 213 -29.88 -6.17 -0.62
C TYR A 213 -30.18 -6.54 -2.07
N TYR A 214 -30.10 -5.58 -3.00
CA TYR A 214 -30.41 -5.82 -4.40
C TYR A 214 -29.52 -6.93 -4.99
N PHE A 215 -28.21 -6.85 -4.76
CA PHE A 215 -27.27 -7.84 -5.29
C PHE A 215 -27.34 -9.20 -4.59
N SER A 216 -27.78 -9.28 -3.33
CA SER A 216 -28.03 -10.57 -2.69
C SER A 216 -29.35 -11.23 -3.12
N HIS A 217 -30.26 -10.48 -3.74
CA HIS A 217 -31.58 -10.95 -4.18
C HIS A 217 -31.77 -11.00 -5.70
N THR A 218 -30.73 -10.66 -6.47
CA THR A 218 -30.77 -10.65 -7.93
C THR A 218 -29.77 -11.68 -8.48
N PRO A 219 -30.21 -12.68 -9.27
CA PRO A 219 -29.30 -13.65 -9.85
C PRO A 219 -28.47 -13.05 -11.00
N TYR A 220 -27.18 -13.39 -11.03
CA TYR A 220 -26.27 -13.04 -12.12
C TYR A 220 -25.59 -14.29 -12.64
N ASP A 221 -25.64 -14.52 -13.95
CA ASP A 221 -25.10 -15.72 -14.60
C ASP A 221 -25.65 -17.03 -13.96
N GLY A 222 -26.93 -17.01 -13.57
CA GLY A 222 -27.62 -18.14 -12.91
C GLY A 222 -27.30 -18.31 -11.42
N LEU A 223 -26.44 -17.48 -10.84
CA LEU A 223 -26.02 -17.56 -9.45
C LEU A 223 -26.64 -16.45 -8.61
N LEU A 224 -27.32 -16.85 -7.53
CA LEU A 224 -27.82 -15.95 -6.49
C LEU A 224 -26.82 -15.92 -5.33
N VAL A 225 -25.83 -15.03 -5.43
CA VAL A 225 -24.86 -14.79 -4.34
C VAL A 225 -24.61 -13.29 -4.21
N PRO A 226 -24.33 -12.79 -2.98
CA PRO A 226 -24.06 -11.38 -2.76
C PRO A 226 -22.82 -10.91 -3.53
N ARG A 227 -22.83 -9.64 -3.97
CA ARG A 227 -21.78 -9.07 -4.84
C ARG A 227 -21.04 -7.88 -4.24
N LEU A 228 -21.18 -7.64 -2.93
CA LEU A 228 -20.34 -6.69 -2.20
C LEU A 228 -19.23 -7.45 -1.50
N ALA A 229 -18.04 -6.86 -1.45
CA ALA A 229 -16.93 -7.44 -0.73
C ALA A 229 -16.04 -6.39 -0.09
N HIS A 230 -15.38 -6.82 0.97
CA HIS A 230 -14.19 -6.18 1.49
C HIS A 230 -13.13 -7.23 1.83
N ARG A 231 -12.00 -6.79 2.38
CA ARG A 231 -10.97 -7.70 2.85
C ARG A 231 -11.50 -8.56 4.00
N GLY A 232 -11.38 -9.88 3.87
CA GLY A 232 -11.75 -10.86 4.90
C GLY A 232 -10.56 -11.64 5.48
N ARG A 233 -9.36 -11.49 4.92
CA ARG A 233 -8.12 -12.09 5.48
C ARG A 233 -7.80 -11.48 6.85
N TYR A 234 -7.24 -12.26 7.78
CA TYR A 234 -6.67 -11.71 9.01
C TYR A 234 -5.27 -11.10 8.76
N TYR A 235 -5.21 -9.79 8.51
CA TYR A 235 -3.98 -9.02 8.31
C TYR A 235 -4.23 -7.51 8.45
N ALA A 236 -3.15 -6.71 8.48
CA ALA A 236 -3.21 -5.25 8.65
C ALA A 236 -4.16 -4.55 7.65
N GLY A 237 -4.22 -4.99 6.40
CA GLY A 237 -5.09 -4.37 5.39
C GLY A 237 -6.58 -4.43 5.74
N THR A 238 -7.05 -5.50 6.38
CA THR A 238 -8.45 -5.61 6.85
C THR A 238 -8.72 -4.63 7.98
N VAL A 239 -7.79 -4.51 8.94
CA VAL A 239 -7.91 -3.55 10.05
C VAL A 239 -7.92 -2.12 9.51
N HIS A 240 -7.04 -1.81 8.55
CA HIS A 240 -6.98 -0.48 7.92
C HIS A 240 -8.31 -0.10 7.25
N GLU A 241 -8.94 -1.05 6.56
CA GLU A 241 -10.23 -0.81 5.93
C GLU A 241 -11.36 -0.56 6.95
N LEU A 242 -11.41 -1.32 8.05
CA LEU A 242 -12.38 -1.09 9.12
C LEU A 242 -12.17 0.25 9.82
N VAL A 243 -10.90 0.62 10.10
CA VAL A 243 -10.55 1.94 10.65
C VAL A 243 -10.95 3.07 9.71
N THR A 244 -10.80 2.86 8.40
CA THR A 244 -11.26 3.81 7.38
C THR A 244 -12.76 4.06 7.48
N ARG A 245 -13.57 3.03 7.71
CA ARG A 245 -15.02 3.18 7.91
C ARG A 245 -15.35 3.94 9.19
N ILE A 246 -14.59 3.76 10.28
CA ILE A 246 -14.73 4.58 11.50
C ILE A 246 -14.48 6.07 11.18
N PHE A 247 -13.50 6.38 10.33
CA PHE A 247 -13.22 7.77 9.94
C PHE A 247 -14.32 8.32 9.02
N ALA A 248 -14.90 7.48 8.16
CA ALA A 248 -16.11 7.82 7.42
C ALA A 248 -17.28 8.14 8.37
N MET A 249 -17.41 7.47 9.52
CA MET A 249 -18.40 7.81 10.56
C MET A 249 -18.10 9.13 11.31
N GLY A 250 -17.03 9.85 10.95
CA GLY A 250 -16.62 11.09 11.62
C GLY A 250 -15.65 10.87 12.78
N GLY A 251 -15.17 9.63 12.97
CA GLY A 251 -14.15 9.30 13.96
C GLY A 251 -12.77 9.84 13.59
N ASN A 252 -11.89 9.84 14.58
CA ASN A 252 -10.49 10.23 14.47
C ASN A 252 -9.59 9.31 15.32
N LYS A 253 -8.27 9.57 15.32
CA LYS A 253 -7.27 8.74 16.04
C LYS A 253 -7.60 8.54 17.53
N SER A 254 -8.19 9.50 18.22
CA SER A 254 -8.54 9.36 19.65
C SER A 254 -9.75 8.46 19.89
N ASN A 255 -10.62 8.25 18.90
CA ASN A 255 -11.75 7.33 19.03
C ASN A 255 -11.31 5.87 18.98
N LEU A 256 -10.18 5.57 18.32
CA LEU A 256 -9.70 4.19 18.14
C LEU A 256 -9.29 3.49 19.44
N SER A 257 -9.04 4.25 20.51
CA SER A 257 -8.75 3.69 21.84
C SER A 257 -9.99 3.30 22.64
N SER A 258 -11.20 3.59 22.15
CA SER A 258 -12.46 3.27 22.83
C SER A 258 -13.43 2.57 21.89
N LEU A 259 -13.75 1.31 22.19
CA LEU A 259 -14.76 0.55 21.44
C LEU A 259 -16.18 1.11 21.62
N LEU A 260 -16.39 1.98 22.60
CA LEU A 260 -17.69 2.59 22.90
C LEU A 260 -17.83 4.01 22.32
N ALA A 261 -16.84 4.52 21.59
CA ALA A 261 -16.98 5.79 20.92
C ALA A 261 -18.03 5.67 19.79
N ASP A 262 -18.95 6.63 19.69
CA ASP A 262 -20.03 6.66 18.69
C ASP A 262 -19.61 6.23 17.27
N PRO A 263 -18.56 6.78 16.64
CA PRO A 263 -18.18 6.38 15.28
C PRO A 263 -17.69 4.93 15.18
N VAL A 264 -17.18 4.36 16.29
CA VAL A 264 -16.79 2.94 16.36
C VAL A 264 -18.03 2.07 16.48
N VAL A 265 -18.97 2.45 17.35
CA VAL A 265 -20.25 1.76 17.52
C VAL A 265 -21.05 1.78 16.22
N ASP A 266 -21.16 2.94 15.56
CA ASP A 266 -21.87 3.10 14.29
C ASP A 266 -21.27 2.20 13.20
N MET A 267 -19.95 2.18 13.06
CA MET A 267 -19.27 1.30 12.11
C MET A 267 -19.56 -0.18 12.41
N LEU A 268 -19.47 -0.60 13.68
CA LEU A 268 -19.73 -1.99 14.09
C LEU A 268 -21.21 -2.39 13.92
N GLN A 269 -22.15 -1.46 14.12
CA GLN A 269 -23.58 -1.70 13.88
C GLN A 269 -23.84 -1.97 12.39
N TRP A 270 -23.25 -1.15 11.50
CA TRP A 270 -23.32 -1.39 10.07
C TRP A 270 -22.68 -2.71 9.67
N GLU A 271 -21.46 -2.97 10.13
CA GLU A 271 -20.76 -4.23 9.86
C GLU A 271 -21.59 -5.45 10.31
N SER A 272 -22.17 -5.38 11.52
CA SER A 272 -23.04 -6.45 12.02
C SER A 272 -24.27 -6.64 11.16
N LEU A 273 -24.88 -5.59 10.63
CA LEU A 273 -26.04 -5.69 9.75
C LEU A 273 -25.65 -6.39 8.45
N PHE A 274 -24.57 -5.94 7.79
CA PHE A 274 -24.14 -6.49 6.51
C PHE A 274 -23.74 -7.97 6.61
N VAL A 275 -23.12 -8.36 7.73
CA VAL A 275 -22.78 -9.77 8.00
C VAL A 275 -24.04 -10.60 8.26
N LYS A 276 -24.94 -10.16 9.14
CA LYS A 276 -26.15 -10.92 9.50
C LYS A 276 -27.11 -11.11 8.34
N GLU A 277 -27.27 -10.07 7.51
CA GLU A 277 -28.16 -10.07 6.36
C GLU A 277 -27.48 -10.59 5.07
N GLN A 278 -26.26 -11.11 5.19
CA GLN A 278 -25.50 -11.73 4.10
C GLN A 278 -25.38 -10.81 2.87
N PHE A 279 -25.06 -9.52 3.08
CA PHE A 279 -24.81 -8.60 1.96
C PHE A 279 -23.41 -8.73 1.38
N TYR A 280 -22.50 -9.33 2.13
CA TYR A 280 -21.16 -9.63 1.66
C TYR A 280 -21.03 -11.02 1.05
N HIS A 281 -20.16 -11.14 0.07
CA HIS A 281 -19.83 -12.42 -0.54
C HIS A 281 -19.17 -13.35 0.50
N PRO A 282 -19.72 -14.55 0.79
CA PRO A 282 -19.28 -15.38 1.92
C PRO A 282 -17.82 -15.85 1.79
N GLU A 283 -17.39 -16.18 0.56
CA GLU A 283 -16.01 -16.61 0.31
C GLU A 283 -14.95 -15.57 0.72
N MET A 284 -15.31 -14.30 0.91
CA MET A 284 -14.35 -13.30 1.39
C MET A 284 -13.75 -13.66 2.74
N TRP A 285 -14.56 -14.29 3.61
CA TRP A 285 -14.12 -14.81 4.89
C TRP A 285 -13.56 -16.23 4.74
N ASP A 286 -14.30 -17.13 4.10
CA ASP A 286 -13.97 -18.56 4.04
C ASP A 286 -12.62 -18.82 3.35
N SER A 287 -12.33 -18.03 2.31
CA SER A 287 -11.06 -18.11 1.57
C SER A 287 -10.06 -17.02 1.99
N GLY A 288 -10.43 -16.13 2.91
CA GLY A 288 -9.58 -15.05 3.40
C GLY A 288 -9.06 -14.15 2.29
N TRP A 289 -9.96 -13.41 1.64
CA TRP A 289 -9.60 -12.51 0.55
C TRP A 289 -8.82 -11.29 1.09
N ALA A 290 -7.63 -11.06 0.54
CA ALA A 290 -6.97 -9.76 0.60
C ALA A 290 -7.33 -8.96 -0.66
N GLY A 291 -6.76 -7.76 -0.83
CA GLY A 291 -7.06 -6.90 -1.97
C GLY A 291 -6.89 -7.60 -3.32
N ASN A 292 -5.80 -8.36 -3.49
CA ASN A 292 -5.54 -9.12 -4.71
C ASN A 292 -6.61 -10.17 -5.03
N GLU A 293 -7.10 -10.89 -4.02
CA GLU A 293 -8.15 -11.88 -4.22
C GLU A 293 -9.46 -11.19 -4.62
N ILE A 294 -9.79 -10.04 -4.03
CA ILE A 294 -10.95 -9.24 -4.45
C ILE A 294 -10.85 -8.86 -5.94
N LEU A 295 -9.65 -8.50 -6.43
CA LEU A 295 -9.43 -8.20 -7.86
C LEU A 295 -9.84 -9.38 -8.76
N TRP A 296 -9.44 -10.59 -8.40
CA TRP A 296 -9.80 -11.79 -9.17
C TRP A 296 -11.31 -12.07 -9.15
N GLN A 297 -11.96 -11.78 -8.03
CA GLN A 297 -13.40 -11.98 -7.88
C GLN A 297 -14.20 -10.92 -8.63
N ILE A 298 -13.67 -9.70 -8.75
CA ILE A 298 -14.18 -8.69 -9.67
C ILE A 298 -14.13 -9.23 -11.10
N ILE A 299 -12.97 -9.74 -11.57
CA ILE A 299 -12.79 -10.30 -12.93
C ILE A 299 -13.78 -11.45 -13.20
N ARG A 300 -14.05 -12.28 -12.20
CA ARG A 300 -15.02 -13.39 -12.27
C ARG A 300 -16.47 -12.95 -12.15
N LYS A 301 -16.76 -11.65 -12.09
CA LYS A 301 -18.09 -11.06 -11.87
C LYS A 301 -18.74 -11.50 -10.55
N HIS A 302 -17.91 -11.90 -9.57
CA HIS A 302 -18.36 -12.26 -8.24
C HIS A 302 -18.51 -11.07 -7.30
N VAL A 303 -17.85 -9.96 -7.63
CA VAL A 303 -17.89 -8.72 -6.85
C VAL A 303 -18.17 -7.55 -7.80
N PHE A 304 -19.16 -6.73 -7.45
CA PHE A 304 -19.54 -5.54 -8.21
C PHE A 304 -19.24 -4.24 -7.47
N VAL A 305 -19.09 -4.28 -6.14
CA VAL A 305 -18.74 -3.12 -5.31
C VAL A 305 -17.76 -3.58 -4.23
N ALA A 306 -16.64 -2.86 -4.09
CA ALA A 306 -15.63 -3.15 -3.08
C ALA A 306 -14.81 -1.92 -2.69
N TYR A 307 -14.17 -1.98 -1.53
CA TYR A 307 -13.22 -0.96 -1.09
C TYR A 307 -11.79 -1.34 -1.51
N LEU A 308 -11.19 -0.54 -2.37
CA LEU A 308 -9.87 -0.82 -2.93
C LEU A 308 -8.91 0.36 -2.78
N GLN A 309 -7.62 0.05 -2.74
CA GLN A 309 -6.55 1.02 -2.76
C GLN A 309 -6.19 1.39 -4.21
N PRO A 310 -5.60 2.58 -4.48
CA PRO A 310 -5.27 3.02 -5.84
C PRO A 310 -4.40 2.06 -6.66
N ASN A 311 -3.43 1.39 -6.03
CA ASN A 311 -2.60 0.37 -6.69
C ASN A 311 -3.41 -0.86 -7.14
N GLU A 312 -4.43 -1.23 -6.38
CA GLU A 312 -5.35 -2.33 -6.71
C GLU A 312 -6.27 -1.91 -7.87
N LEU A 313 -6.81 -0.69 -7.82
CA LEU A 313 -7.63 -0.10 -8.88
C LEU A 313 -6.87 0.03 -10.21
N PHE A 314 -5.59 0.40 -10.13
CA PHE A 314 -4.71 0.50 -11.30
C PHE A 314 -4.62 -0.84 -12.05
N ARG A 315 -4.51 -1.95 -11.31
CA ARG A 315 -4.47 -3.31 -11.89
C ARG A 315 -5.80 -3.78 -12.46
N ILE A 316 -6.93 -3.31 -11.92
CA ILE A 316 -8.25 -3.58 -12.54
C ILE A 316 -8.34 -2.92 -13.91
N ASN A 317 -7.79 -1.72 -14.07
CA ASN A 317 -7.84 -1.03 -15.36
C ASN A 317 -7.12 -1.83 -16.47
N GLU A 318 -6.07 -2.58 -16.14
CA GLU A 318 -5.42 -3.53 -17.06
C GLU A 318 -6.36 -4.68 -17.48
N SER A 319 -7.35 -4.98 -16.65
CA SER A 319 -8.36 -6.02 -16.84
C SER A 319 -9.70 -5.47 -17.38
N ARG A 320 -9.72 -4.25 -17.94
CA ARG A 320 -10.95 -3.60 -18.44
C ARG A 320 -11.73 -4.42 -19.46
N GLN A 321 -11.07 -5.33 -20.18
CA GLN A 321 -11.70 -6.20 -21.18
C GLN A 321 -12.80 -7.12 -20.62
N TYR A 322 -12.83 -7.34 -19.30
CA TYR A 322 -13.85 -8.17 -18.64
C TYR A 322 -15.10 -7.39 -18.22
N PHE A 323 -15.14 -6.07 -18.41
CA PHE A 323 -16.23 -5.19 -17.97
C PHE A 323 -16.61 -4.17 -19.03
N ASP A 324 -17.93 -3.92 -19.17
CA ASP A 324 -18.41 -2.83 -20.04
C ASP A 324 -17.89 -1.47 -19.57
N SER A 325 -17.83 -1.26 -18.25
CA SER A 325 -17.12 -0.13 -17.64
C SER A 325 -17.01 -0.24 -16.12
N ILE A 326 -15.85 0.20 -15.61
CA ILE A 326 -15.55 0.35 -14.18
C ILE A 326 -15.71 1.80 -13.72
N GLY A 327 -16.00 1.98 -12.45
CA GLY A 327 -16.10 3.26 -11.78
C GLY A 327 -15.31 3.28 -10.49
N ILE A 328 -14.82 4.47 -10.15
CA ILE A 328 -14.14 4.78 -8.90
C ILE A 328 -14.87 5.97 -8.30
N ALA A 329 -15.17 5.90 -7.01
CA ALA A 329 -15.77 6.98 -6.26
C ALA A 329 -15.01 7.19 -4.94
N VAL A 330 -15.23 8.36 -4.35
CA VAL A 330 -14.89 8.58 -2.93
C VAL A 330 -15.66 7.59 -2.05
N LEU A 331 -15.24 7.42 -0.80
CA LEU A 331 -15.95 6.56 0.12
C LEU A 331 -17.39 7.04 0.34
N PRO A 332 -18.35 6.10 0.52
CA PRO A 332 -19.67 6.43 0.99
C PRO A 332 -19.59 7.22 2.29
N LYS A 333 -20.47 8.22 2.42
CA LYS A 333 -20.55 9.04 3.61
C LYS A 333 -20.98 8.16 4.79
N GLY A 334 -20.20 8.15 5.88
CA GLY A 334 -20.64 7.49 7.10
C GLY A 334 -21.85 8.22 7.68
N VAL A 335 -22.84 7.45 8.12
CA VAL A 335 -24.04 7.91 8.82
C VAL A 335 -24.40 6.86 9.86
N SER A 336 -25.07 7.21 10.95
CA SER A 336 -25.54 6.20 11.91
C SER A 336 -26.66 5.35 11.32
N LEU A 337 -26.71 4.08 11.70
CA LEU A 337 -27.88 3.22 11.43
C LEU A 337 -29.12 3.69 12.20
N GLU A 338 -28.91 4.30 13.37
CA GLU A 338 -29.95 4.95 14.17
C GLU A 338 -30.54 6.16 13.43
N ILE A 339 -31.87 6.24 13.43
CA ILE A 339 -32.65 7.30 12.80
C ILE A 339 -33.26 8.19 13.88
N GLY A 340 -33.09 9.50 13.75
CA GLY A 340 -33.68 10.51 14.62
C GLY A 340 -35.18 10.71 14.40
N ALA A 341 -35.81 11.49 15.28
CA ALA A 341 -37.25 11.76 15.21
C ALA A 341 -37.69 12.51 13.93
N ASP A 342 -36.77 13.21 13.28
CA ASP A 342 -36.96 13.88 11.99
C ASP A 342 -36.98 12.90 10.80
N GLY A 343 -36.64 11.63 11.04
CA GLY A 343 -36.56 10.59 10.03
C GLY A 343 -35.23 10.59 9.26
N GLN A 344 -34.21 11.30 9.75
CA GLN A 344 -32.86 11.31 9.18
C GLN A 344 -31.88 10.53 10.06
N PRO A 345 -30.69 10.13 9.56
CA PRO A 345 -29.68 9.51 10.40
C PRO A 345 -29.30 10.43 11.56
N GLN A 346 -29.28 9.88 12.78
CA GLN A 346 -29.03 10.65 14.00
C GLN A 346 -27.64 11.29 14.03
N ARG A 347 -26.63 10.59 13.49
CA ARG A 347 -25.26 11.10 13.35
C ARG A 347 -24.86 11.08 11.88
N ILE A 348 -24.23 12.17 11.46
CA ILE A 348 -23.75 12.38 10.11
C ILE A 348 -22.22 12.48 10.15
N GLY A 349 -21.56 11.55 9.50
CA GLY A 349 -20.13 11.50 9.35
C GLY A 349 -19.63 12.24 8.10
N THR A 350 -18.57 11.69 7.51
CA THR A 350 -17.81 12.27 6.41
C THR A 350 -17.59 11.24 5.31
N ARG A 351 -16.93 11.65 4.21
CA ARG A 351 -16.43 10.76 3.15
C ARG A 351 -14.92 10.48 3.29
N LYS A 352 -14.35 10.76 4.48
CA LYS A 352 -12.90 10.68 4.69
C LYS A 352 -12.45 9.22 4.67
N SER A 353 -11.32 9.02 3.99
CA SER A 353 -10.55 7.78 4.02
C SER A 353 -9.42 7.93 5.04
N ALA A 354 -9.05 6.86 5.74
CA ALA A 354 -7.84 6.88 6.55
C ALA A 354 -6.63 6.97 5.61
N LEU A 355 -5.73 7.91 5.90
CA LEU A 355 -4.48 8.03 5.18
C LEU A 355 -3.45 7.12 5.86
N HIS A 356 -3.08 6.05 5.18
CA HIS A 356 -2.02 5.15 5.61
C HIS A 356 -0.73 5.53 4.90
N GLY A 357 0.40 5.48 5.60
CA GLY A 357 1.69 5.81 5.02
C GLY A 357 2.72 4.73 5.26
N TRP A 358 3.64 4.61 4.31
CA TRP A 358 4.83 3.77 4.40
C TRP A 358 6.07 4.65 4.41
N TYR A 359 7.06 4.23 5.18
CA TYR A 359 8.23 5.05 5.48
C TYR A 359 9.51 4.22 5.54
N TRP A 360 10.62 4.82 5.11
CA TRP A 360 11.95 4.23 5.16
C TRP A 360 12.67 4.62 6.44
N GLY A 361 12.95 3.65 7.29
CA GLY A 361 13.70 3.81 8.54
C GLY A 361 15.10 3.23 8.42
N ILE A 362 16.06 3.84 9.13
CA ILE A 362 17.44 3.35 9.23
C ILE A 362 17.60 2.67 10.60
N PRO A 363 17.81 1.35 10.66
CA PRO A 363 18.04 0.68 11.94
C PRO A 363 19.27 1.22 12.67
N VAL A 364 19.25 1.14 14.00
CA VAL A 364 20.41 1.51 14.83
C VAL A 364 21.64 0.65 14.54
N THR A 365 21.45 -0.58 14.06
CA THR A 365 22.48 -1.54 13.65
C THR A 365 22.96 -1.37 12.22
N SER A 366 22.46 -0.39 11.46
CA SER A 366 22.81 -0.23 10.05
C SER A 366 24.33 -0.21 9.82
N PRO A 367 24.86 -1.04 8.88
CA PRO A 367 26.30 -1.12 8.61
C PRO A 367 26.88 0.19 8.06
N ASP A 368 26.06 0.99 7.37
CA ASP A 368 26.43 2.30 6.86
C ASP A 368 25.18 3.20 6.80
N PRO A 369 24.87 3.93 7.88
CA PRO A 369 23.70 4.79 7.94
C PRO A 369 23.70 5.86 6.83
N LYS A 370 24.87 6.40 6.46
CA LYS A 370 24.95 7.43 5.42
C LYS A 370 24.59 6.86 4.06
N PHE A 371 25.06 5.66 3.74
CA PHE A 371 24.63 4.96 2.53
C PHE A 371 23.14 4.61 2.56
N SER A 372 22.62 4.11 3.69
CA SER A 372 21.19 3.81 3.84
C SER A 372 20.30 5.03 3.59
N TYR A 373 20.67 6.20 4.12
CA TYR A 373 19.97 7.46 3.86
C TYR A 373 20.00 7.81 2.37
N LYS A 374 21.18 7.70 1.75
CA LYS A 374 21.33 7.95 0.30
C LYS A 374 20.48 7.00 -0.55
N LEU A 375 20.41 5.73 -0.15
CA LEU A 375 19.58 4.72 -0.80
C LEU A 375 18.09 5.05 -0.65
N ALA A 376 17.63 5.42 0.55
CA ALA A 376 16.24 5.84 0.76
C ALA A 376 15.88 7.08 -0.07
N ARG A 377 16.78 8.06 -0.17
CA ARG A 377 16.61 9.24 -1.05
C ARG A 377 16.60 8.87 -2.54
N PHE A 378 17.39 7.88 -2.96
CA PHE A 378 17.32 7.34 -4.31
C PHE A 378 15.95 6.71 -4.59
N ILE A 379 15.49 5.81 -3.72
CA ILE A 379 14.19 5.12 -3.85
C ILE A 379 13.04 6.14 -3.92
N THR A 380 13.13 7.21 -3.14
CA THR A 380 12.11 8.26 -3.04
C THR A 380 12.38 9.47 -3.95
N SER A 381 13.27 9.31 -4.92
CA SER A 381 13.57 10.33 -5.93
C SER A 381 12.38 10.55 -6.86
N PHE A 382 12.33 11.74 -7.47
CA PHE A 382 11.30 12.09 -8.47
C PHE A 382 11.12 11.01 -9.54
N ASN A 383 12.20 10.55 -10.17
CA ASN A 383 12.13 9.58 -11.27
C ASN A 383 11.54 8.24 -10.84
N LEU A 384 11.98 7.68 -9.71
CA LEU A 384 11.47 6.39 -9.23
C LEU A 384 10.04 6.50 -8.70
N GLN A 385 9.69 7.60 -8.04
CA GLN A 385 8.31 7.85 -7.61
C GLN A 385 7.36 8.02 -8.81
N MET A 386 7.81 8.72 -9.86
CA MET A 386 7.08 8.84 -11.12
C MET A 386 6.86 7.47 -11.77
N GLU A 387 7.94 6.70 -11.95
CA GLU A 387 7.86 5.37 -12.56
C GLU A 387 6.98 4.42 -11.75
N ALA A 388 7.06 4.44 -10.41
CA ALA A 388 6.21 3.64 -9.54
C ALA A 388 4.73 4.04 -9.63
N ALA A 389 4.43 5.34 -9.75
CA ALA A 389 3.07 5.83 -9.93
C ALA A 389 2.47 5.34 -11.26
N PHE A 390 3.21 5.44 -12.36
CA PHE A 390 2.75 5.03 -13.69
C PHE A 390 2.78 3.51 -13.94
N SER A 391 3.62 2.76 -13.23
CA SER A 391 3.73 1.30 -13.44
C SER A 391 2.85 0.51 -12.48
N PHE A 392 2.54 1.05 -11.30
CA PHE A 392 1.89 0.30 -10.23
C PHE A 392 0.73 1.05 -9.55
N GLY A 393 0.39 2.27 -9.99
CA GLY A 393 -0.63 3.09 -9.33
C GLY A 393 -0.28 3.46 -7.89
N SER A 394 1.01 3.49 -7.53
CA SER A 394 1.46 3.88 -6.19
C SER A 394 1.17 5.37 -5.94
N MET A 395 0.50 5.72 -4.84
CA MET A 395 0.34 7.14 -4.50
C MET A 395 1.67 7.70 -4.00
N THR A 396 2.13 8.75 -4.66
CA THR A 396 3.40 9.38 -4.33
C THR A 396 3.31 10.24 -3.07
N VAL A 397 4.47 10.41 -2.43
CA VAL A 397 4.71 11.32 -1.31
C VAL A 397 5.30 12.66 -1.73
N ARG A 398 5.52 12.92 -3.03
CA ARG A 398 6.14 14.16 -3.52
C ARG A 398 5.16 15.06 -4.26
N GLN A 399 5.25 16.36 -4.02
CA GLN A 399 4.39 17.35 -4.67
C GLN A 399 4.70 17.48 -6.17
N ASP A 400 5.98 17.53 -6.54
CA ASP A 400 6.43 17.66 -7.93
C ASP A 400 5.97 16.50 -8.84
N VAL A 401 5.93 15.28 -8.29
CA VAL A 401 5.38 14.08 -8.95
C VAL A 401 3.87 14.21 -9.13
N LEU A 402 3.12 14.63 -8.10
CA LEU A 402 1.67 14.86 -8.23
C LEU A 402 1.35 15.91 -9.29
N ASP A 403 2.03 17.06 -9.25
CA ASP A 403 1.81 18.16 -10.18
C ASP A 403 2.04 17.71 -11.63
N LYS A 404 3.02 16.83 -11.84
CA LYS A 404 3.32 16.26 -13.17
C LYS A 404 2.23 15.29 -13.63
N ILE A 405 1.74 14.42 -12.75
CA ILE A 405 0.66 13.46 -13.05
C ILE A 405 -0.63 14.21 -13.42
N VAL A 406 -1.00 15.24 -12.66
CA VAL A 406 -2.20 16.05 -12.93
C VAL A 406 -2.09 16.71 -14.31
N LYS A 407 -0.97 17.39 -14.58
CA LYS A 407 -0.74 18.03 -15.88
C LYS A 407 -0.76 17.05 -17.07
N SER A 408 -0.29 15.81 -16.88
CA SER A 408 -0.33 14.79 -17.93
C SER A 408 -1.72 14.17 -18.13
N SER A 409 -2.64 14.34 -17.18
CA SER A 409 -4.00 13.80 -17.28
C SER A 409 -4.96 14.77 -17.98
N ASP A 410 -4.59 16.06 -18.06
CA ASP A 410 -5.35 17.11 -18.74
C ASP A 410 -5.02 17.23 -20.24
N THR A 411 -4.08 16.41 -20.75
CA THR A 411 -3.66 16.29 -22.16
C THR A 411 -4.03 14.92 -22.71
#